data_AF-A0A6L7QE50-F1
#
_entry.id   AF-A0A6L7QE50-F1
#
_cell.length_a   1.000
_cell.length_b   1.000
_cell.length_c   1.000
_cell.angle_alpha   90.00
_cell.angle_beta   90.00
_cell.angle_gamma   90.00
#
_symmetry.space_group_name_H-M   'P 1'
#
loop_
_entity.id
_entity.type
_entity.pdbx_description
1 polymer ?
#
loop_
_entity_poly.entity_id
_entity_poly.type
_entity_poly.pdbx_seq_one_letter_code
_entity_poly.pdbx_strand_id
1 'polypeptide(L)' 'MSEKRHTQPRLLVVLPESQQARALIFYLEQQAYEVLWAHEGQSAYDILDADAVDALIYA' A
#
# COMPACT_ATOMS: atom_id res chain seq x y z
N MET A 1 19.41 18.62 -14.70
CA MET A 1 20.04 17.53 -13.92
C MET A 1 19.35 17.42 -12.58
N SER A 2 18.56 16.37 -12.37
CA SER A 2 18.59 15.56 -11.15
C SER A 2 17.77 14.31 -11.46
N GLU A 3 18.47 13.21 -11.70
CA GLU A 3 17.87 11.90 -11.93
C GLU A 3 17.04 11.47 -10.71
N LYS A 4 15.98 10.71 -11.02
CA LYS A 4 14.85 10.34 -10.18
C LYS A 4 15.30 9.82 -8.81
N ARG A 5 14.77 10.39 -7.72
CA ARG A 5 14.80 9.70 -6.42
C ARG A 5 14.00 8.41 -6.60
N HIS A 6 14.67 7.28 -6.65
CA HIS A 6 14.05 5.97 -6.58
C HIS A 6 13.47 5.79 -5.18
N THR A 7 12.33 6.42 -4.92
CA THR A 7 11.45 6.01 -3.84
C THR A 7 10.65 4.83 -4.38
N GLN A 8 10.68 3.69 -3.71
CA GLN A 8 9.83 2.56 -4.08
C GLN A 8 8.37 3.05 -4.12
N PRO A 9 7.56 2.71 -5.15
CA PRO A 9 6.17 3.15 -5.19
C PRO A 9 5.43 2.61 -3.97
N ARG A 10 4.66 3.49 -3.32
CA ARG A 10 3.95 3.18 -2.09
C ARG A 10 2.49 2.85 -2.39
N LEU A 11 2.08 1.65 -2.00
CA LEU A 11 0.74 1.11 -2.25
C LEU A 11 -0.02 1.00 -0.93
N LEU A 12 -1.25 1.51 -0.89
CA LEU A 12 -2.19 1.26 0.20
C LEU A 12 -3.15 0.14 -0.21
N VAL A 13 -3.12 -0.96 0.53
CA VAL A 13 -4.07 -2.07 0.40
C VAL A 13 -5.11 -1.96 1.50
N VAL A 14 -6.38 -1.88 1.15
CA VAL A 14 -7.49 -1.79 2.09
C VAL A 14 -8.37 -3.02 1.93
N LEU A 15 -8.11 -4.03 2.75
CA LEU A 15 -8.79 -5.33 2.69
C LEU A 15 -8.93 -5.92 4.09
N PRO A 16 -10.05 -6.58 4.43
CA PRO A 16 -10.16 -7.36 5.64
C PRO A 16 -9.08 -8.44 5.70
N GLU A 17 -8.71 -8.80 6.93
CA GLU A 17 -7.74 -9.86 7.18
C GLU A 17 -8.24 -11.18 6.61
N SER A 18 -7.50 -11.68 5.62
CA SER A 18 -7.82 -12.90 4.90
C SER A 18 -6.55 -13.50 4.33
N GLN A 19 -6.59 -14.79 3.97
CA GLN A 19 -5.47 -15.44 3.29
C GLN A 19 -5.15 -14.75 1.96
N GLN A 20 -6.18 -14.27 1.26
CA GLN A 20 -6.08 -13.55 0.01
C GLN A 20 -5.36 -12.20 0.19
N ALA A 21 -5.72 -11.43 1.22
CA ALA A 21 -5.06 -10.16 1.54
C ALA A 21 -3.57 -10.37 1.86
N ARG A 22 -3.25 -11.38 2.68
CA ARG A 22 -1.86 -11.72 3.01
C ARG A 22 -1.05 -12.13 1.78
N ALA A 23 -1.63 -12.93 0.89
CA ALA A 23 -0.99 -13.34 -0.35
C ALA A 23 -0.73 -12.16 -1.30
N LEU A 24 -1.67 -11.21 -1.38
CA LEU A 24 -1.50 -9.98 -2.16
C LEU A 24 -0.38 -9.11 -1.59
N ILE A 25 -0.37 -8.85 -0.28
CA ILE A 25 0.66 -8.03 0.38
C ILE A 25 2.03 -8.64 0.13
N PHE A 26 2.19 -9.95 0.38
CA PHE A 26 3.43 -10.67 0.14
C PHE A 26 3.91 -10.57 -1.32
N TYR A 27 2.99 -10.71 -2.27
CA TYR A 27 3.33 -10.56 -3.69
C TYR A 27 3.82 -9.14 -4.02
N LEU A 28 3.16 -8.10 -3.49
CA LEU A 28 3.53 -6.70 -3.74
C LEU A 28 4.89 -6.34 -3.12
N GLU A 29 5.16 -6.82 -1.90
CA GLU A 29 6.48 -6.67 -1.25
C GLU A 29 7.59 -7.33 -2.08
N GLN A 30 7.33 -8.50 -2.68
CA GLN A 30 8.27 -9.16 -3.60
C GLN A 30 8.54 -8.36 -4.88
N GLN A 31 7.59 -7.52 -5.31
CA GLN A 31 7.78 -6.61 -6.46
C GLN A 31 8.53 -5.31 -6.07
N ALA A 32 9.07 -5.22 -4.85
CA ALA A 32 9.76 -4.06 -4.32
C ALA A 32 8.88 -2.80 -4.20
N TYR A 33 7.58 -2.99 -3.96
CA TYR A 33 6.70 -1.91 -3.52
C TYR A 33 6.77 -1.73 -2.01
N GLU A 34 6.61 -0.48 -1.56
CA GLU A 34 6.33 -0.20 -0.15
C GLU A 34 4.83 -0.39 0.10
N VAL A 35 4.45 -1.35 0.93
CA VAL A 35 3.05 -1.71 1.13
C VAL A 35 2.57 -1.24 2.50
N LEU A 36 1.54 -0.39 2.50
CA LEU A 36 0.73 -0.06 3.66
C LEU A 36 -0.55 -0.89 3.62
N TRP A 37 -0.98 -1.43 4.76
CA TRP A 37 -2.20 -2.22 4.85
C TRP A 37 -3.17 -1.63 5.89
N ALA A 38 -4.42 -1.47 5.49
CA ALA A 38 -5.55 -1.12 6.34
C ALA A 38 -6.60 -2.23 6.29
N HIS A 39 -7.16 -2.57 7.45
CA HIS A 39 -8.19 -3.61 7.55
C HIS A 39 -9.58 -3.12 7.12
N GLU A 40 -9.81 -1.80 7.18
CA GLU A 40 -11.10 -1.17 6.90
C GLU A 40 -10.94 0.25 6.35
N GLY A 41 -12.02 0.83 5.82
CA GLY A 41 -11.98 2.16 5.20
C GLY A 41 -11.56 3.28 6.16
N GLN A 42 -11.95 3.22 7.44
CA GLN A 42 -11.61 4.28 8.39
C GLN A 42 -10.10 4.36 8.64
N SER A 43 -9.43 3.22 8.85
CA SER A 43 -7.98 3.17 8.99
C SER A 43 -7.22 3.54 7.72
N ALA A 44 -7.85 3.36 6.55
CA ALA A 44 -7.28 3.85 5.29
C ALA A 44 -7.27 5.38 5.20
N TYR A 45 -8.31 6.07 5.71
CA TYR A 45 -8.33 7.53 5.75
C TYR A 45 -7.24 8.09 6.66
N ASP A 46 -7.02 7.48 7.83
CA ASP A 46 -5.97 7.90 8.76
C ASP A 46 -4.57 7.82 8.10
N ILE A 47 -4.35 6.81 7.25
CA ILE A 47 -3.12 6.67 6.47
C ILE A 47 -3.02 7.72 5.35
N LEU A 48 -4.10 7.97 4.62
CA LEU A 48 -4.11 8.95 3.52
C LEU A 48 -3.90 10.39 4.01
N ASP A 49 -4.32 10.70 5.24
CA ASP A 49 -4.09 12.00 5.86
C ASP A 49 -2.62 12.16 6.33
N ALA A 50 -1.93 11.06 6.65
CA ALA A 50 -0.56 11.06 7.18
C ALA A 50 0.52 10.88 6.10
N ASP A 51 0.25 10.05 5.09
CA ASP A 51 1.22 9.56 4.11
C ASP A 51 0.72 9.74 2.68
N ALA A 52 1.59 10.23 1.80
CA ALA A 52 1.34 10.19 0.37
C ALA A 52 1.47 8.75 -0.14
N VAL A 53 0.50 8.28 -0.91
CA VAL A 53 0.49 6.96 -1.57
C VAL A 53 0.41 7.13 -3.07
N ASP A 54 1.05 6.24 -3.83
CA ASP A 54 1.07 6.27 -5.29
C ASP A 54 -0.13 5.51 -5.88
N ALA A 55 -0.67 4.53 -5.16
CA ALA A 55 -1.87 3.81 -5.56
C ALA A 55 -2.67 3.24 -4.36
N LEU A 56 -3.96 2.99 -4.61
CA LEU A 56 -4.90 2.39 -3.66
C LEU A 56 -5.51 1.13 -4.28
N ILE A 57 -5.52 0.04 -3.52
CA ILE A 57 -6.25 -1.20 -3.85
C ILE A 57 -7.34 -1.39 -2.79
N TYR A 58 -8.60 -1.39 -3.23
CA TYR A 58 -9.79 -1.51 -2.39
C TYR A 58 -10.75 -2.55 -3.00
N ALA A 59 -11.38 -3.38 -2.17
CA ALA A 59 -12.40 -4.35 -2.59
C ALA A 59 -13.53 -4.46 -1.57
#